data_AF-A0A7Y0PLP0-F1
#
_entry.id   AF-A0A7Y0PLP0-F1
#
_cell.length_a   1.000
_cell.length_b   1.000
_cell.length_c   1.000
_cell.angle_alpha   90.00
_cell.angle_beta   90.00
_cell.angle_gamma   90.00
#
_symmetry.space_group_name_H-M   'P 1'
#
loop_
_entity.id
_entity.type
_entity.pdbx_description
1 polymer ?
#
loop_
_entity_poly.entity_id
_entity_poly.type
_entity_poly.pdbx_seq_one_letter_code
_entity_poly.pdbx_strand_id
1 'polypeptide(L)' 'MDKNNEVVSFNANKKWLAIPKETRNELERNVWCSSCSDVVQIQNYQIKETDFGIVLQGTCKQCSKPVARAVEMN' A
#
# COMPACT_ATOMS: atom_id res chain seq x y z
N MET A 1 10.36 1.73 23.95
CA MET A 1 9.72 0.69 23.12
C MET A 1 8.25 1.04 23.06
N ASP A 2 7.87 1.72 21.98
CA ASP A 2 6.57 2.37 21.87
C ASP A 2 5.48 1.36 21.53
N LYS A 3 4.43 1.35 22.36
CA LYS A 3 3.27 0.45 22.31
C LYS A 3 2.30 0.73 21.14
N ASN A 4 2.82 1.10 19.96
CA ASN A 4 1.98 1.60 18.86
C ASN A 4 1.94 0.68 17.63
N ASN A 5 2.47 -0.53 17.71
CA ASN A 5 2.71 -1.37 16.52
C ASN A 5 1.56 -2.34 16.14
N GLU A 6 0.37 -2.21 16.74
CA GLU A 6 -0.77 -3.12 16.44
C GLU A 6 -2.10 -2.39 16.16
N VAL A 7 -2.08 -1.07 15.97
CA VAL A 7 -3.25 -0.39 15.41
C VAL A 7 -2.98 -0.28 13.92
N VAL A 8 -3.59 -1.16 13.13
CA VAL A 8 -3.84 -0.84 11.72
C VAL A 8 -4.51 0.54 11.75
N SER A 9 -3.78 1.58 11.35
CA SER A 9 -4.19 2.97 11.61
C SER A 9 -5.59 3.15 11.03
N PHE A 10 -6.58 3.33 11.92
CA PHE A 10 -7.98 3.50 11.54
C PHE A 10 -8.14 4.61 10.50
N ASN A 11 -7.35 5.68 10.66
CA ASN A 11 -7.33 6.81 9.75
C ASN A 11 -6.71 6.47 8.38
N ALA A 12 -5.63 5.68 8.35
CA ALA A 12 -5.02 5.20 7.12
C ALA A 12 -5.99 4.33 6.31
N ASN A 13 -6.71 3.42 6.97
CA ASN A 13 -7.75 2.61 6.35
C ASN A 13 -8.92 3.46 5.85
N LYS A 14 -9.35 4.47 6.63
CA LYS A 14 -10.41 5.40 6.20
C LYS A 14 -10.02 6.14 4.94
N LYS A 15 -8.79 6.66 4.87
CA LYS A 15 -8.21 7.30 3.68
C LYS A 15 -8.22 6.35 2.48
N TRP A 16 -7.71 5.12 2.66
CA TRP A 16 -7.72 4.11 1.60
C TRP A 16 -9.15 3.83 1.10
N LEU A 17 -10.08 3.56 2.01
CA LEU A 17 -11.46 3.22 1.65
C LEU A 17 -12.26 4.38 1.04
N ALA A 18 -11.82 5.63 1.23
CA ALA A 18 -12.40 6.79 0.56
C ALA A 18 -12.07 6.82 -0.95
N ILE A 19 -11.02 6.12 -1.39
CA ILE A 19 -10.69 5.98 -2.81
C ILE A 19 -11.68 5.00 -3.46
N PRO A 20 -12.27 5.35 -4.63
CA PRO A 20 -13.16 4.45 -5.37
C PRO A 20 -12.52 3.07 -5.59
N LYS A 21 -13.34 2.02 -5.48
CA LYS A 21 -12.86 0.63 -5.57
C LYS A 21 -12.07 0.36 -6.86
N GLU A 22 -12.52 0.91 -7.99
CA GLU A 22 -11.81 0.73 -9.26
C GLU A 22 -10.42 1.36 -9.25
N THR A 23 -10.31 2.59 -8.77
CA THR A 23 -9.02 3.28 -8.58
C THR A 23 -8.12 2.53 -7.61
N ARG A 24 -8.66 1.99 -6.51
CA ARG A 24 -7.88 1.12 -5.60
C ARG A 24 -7.35 -0.12 -6.30
N ASN A 25 -8.18 -0.79 -7.10
CA ASN A 25 -7.77 -1.97 -7.84
C ASN A 25 -6.65 -1.65 -8.85
N GLU A 26 -6.69 -0.47 -9.49
CA GLU A 26 -5.61 0.00 -10.37
C GLU A 26 -4.32 0.27 -9.59
N LEU A 27 -4.41 0.98 -8.47
CA LEU A 27 -3.27 1.26 -7.59
C LEU A 27 -2.62 -0.04 -7.07
N GLU A 28 -3.42 -1.04 -6.71
CA GLU A 28 -2.94 -2.36 -6.28
C GLU A 28 -2.21 -3.11 -7.40
N ARG A 29 -2.63 -2.94 -8.67
CA ARG A 29 -2.00 -3.59 -9.83
C ARG A 29 -0.86 -2.80 -10.46
N ASN A 30 -0.65 -1.56 -10.02
CA ASN A 30 0.38 -0.66 -10.55
C ASN A 30 1.48 -0.44 -9.50
N VAL A 31 2.22 -1.48 -9.14
CA VAL A 31 3.30 -1.38 -8.15
C VAL A 31 4.62 -1.80 -8.77
N TRP A 32 5.64 -0.94 -8.71
CA TRP A 32 6.96 -1.29 -9.22
C TRP A 32 7.65 -2.32 -8.31
N CYS A 33 8.11 -3.43 -8.89
CA CYS A 33 8.94 -4.41 -8.20
C CYS A 33 10.35 -4.42 -8.78
N SER A 34 11.33 -3.97 -8.00
CA SER A 34 12.74 -3.97 -8.41
C SER A 34 13.30 -5.37 -8.69
N SER A 35 12.75 -6.41 -8.04
CA SER A 35 13.19 -7.80 -8.26
C SER A 35 12.65 -8.40 -9.56
N CYS A 36 11.41 -8.05 -9.95
CA CYS A 36 10.86 -8.46 -11.25
C CYS A 36 11.30 -7.52 -12.39
N SER A 37 11.76 -6.31 -12.06
CA SER A 37 11.96 -5.21 -13.01
C SER A 37 10.71 -4.90 -13.83
N ASP A 38 9.55 -4.99 -13.20
CA ASP A 38 8.25 -4.81 -13.86
C ASP A 38 7.21 -4.23 -12.90
N VAL A 39 6.11 -3.75 -13.47
CA VAL A 39 4.89 -3.35 -12.76
C VAL A 39 4.09 -4.60 -12.41
N VAL A 40 3.78 -4.76 -11.13
CA VAL A 40 3.14 -5.95 -10.56
C VAL A 40 1.96 -5.59 -9.69
N GLN A 41 1.19 -6.61 -9.31
CA GLN A 41 0.20 -6.52 -8.26
C GLN A 41 0.82 -6.71 -6.88
N ILE A 42 0.49 -5.84 -5.93
CA ILE A 42 0.80 -6.01 -4.51
C ILE A 42 -0.21 -6.96 -3.83
N GLN A 43 0.26 -7.77 -2.88
CA GLN A 43 -0.56 -8.63 -2.04
C GLN A 43 -0.13 -8.57 -0.56
N ASN A 44 -1.00 -9.03 0.34
CA ASN A 44 -0.73 -9.13 1.78
C ASN A 44 -0.21 -7.81 2.38
N TYR A 45 -0.83 -6.68 1.99
CA TYR A 45 -0.34 -5.36 2.34
C TYR A 45 -1.00 -4.78 3.60
N GLN A 46 -0.27 -3.92 4.28
CA GLN A 46 -0.77 -3.02 5.32
C GLN A 46 -0.81 -1.59 4.77
N ILE A 47 -1.72 -0.77 5.29
CA ILE A 47 -1.81 0.65 4.93
C ILE A 47 -1.24 1.47 6.08
N LYS A 48 -0.25 2.31 5.76
CA LYS A 48 0.34 3.27 6.70
C LYS A 48 0.06 4.69 6.27
N GLU A 49 -0.23 5.55 7.23
CA GLU A 49 -0.39 6.97 6.99
C GLU A 49 0.97 7.66 6.93
N THR A 50 1.06 8.71 6.12
CA THR A 50 2.21 9.60 5.98
C THR A 50 1.71 11.04 5.92
N ASP A 51 2.62 12.00 6.04
CA ASP A 51 2.28 13.43 5.95
C ASP A 51 1.64 13.82 4.61
N PHE A 52 1.88 13.03 3.55
CA PHE A 52 1.41 13.32 2.18
C PHE A 52 0.25 12.43 1.71
N GLY A 53 -0.23 11.50 2.54
CA GLY A 53 -1.23 10.52 2.14
C GLY A 53 -1.04 9.18 2.82
N ILE A 54 -1.05 8.09 2.04
CA ILE A 54 -0.87 6.72 2.55
C ILE A 54 0.15 5.93 1.72
N VAL A 55 0.72 4.89 2.34
CA VAL A 55 1.58 3.91 1.69
C VAL A 55 1.03 2.52 1.92
N LEU A 56 0.83 1.77 0.83
CA LEU A 56 0.59 0.33 0.88
C LEU A 56 1.95 -0.37 0.99
N GLN A 57 2.18 -1.14 2.06
CA GLN A 57 3.41 -1.93 2.25
C GLN A 57 3.06 -3.42 2.27
N GLY A 58 3.59 -4.18 1.33
CA GLY A 58 3.23 -5.59 1.15
C GLY A 58 4.26 -6.34 0.33
N THR A 59 3.82 -7.36 -0.40
CA THR A 59 4.69 -8.23 -1.19
C THR A 59 4.26 -8.28 -2.64
N CYS A 60 5.22 -8.48 -3.55
CA CYS A 60 4.96 -8.71 -4.96
C CYS A 60 4.21 -10.04 -5.14
N LYS A 61 3.10 -10.03 -5.88
CA LYS A 61 2.32 -11.24 -6.17
C LYS A 61 3.08 -12.30 -6.98
N GLN A 62 4.08 -11.89 -7.77
CA GLN A 62 4.86 -12.79 -8.62
C GLN A 62 6.06 -13.43 -7.90
N CYS A 63 6.85 -12.65 -7.16
CA CYS A 63 8.12 -13.11 -6.57
C CYS A 63 8.18 -13.03 -5.04
N SER A 64 7.10 -12.60 -4.39
CA SER A 64 6.95 -12.47 -2.93
C SER A 64 7.96 -11.51 -2.25
N LYS A 65 8.78 -10.78 -3.01
CA LYS A 65 9.70 -9.78 -2.47
C LYS A 65 8.92 -8.55 -1.98
N PRO A 66 9.45 -7.81 -0.97
CA PRO A 66 8.79 -6.61 -0.46
C PRO A 66 8.61 -5.56 -1.55
N VAL A 67 7.43 -4.93 -1.58
CA VAL A 67 7.11 -3.79 -2.45
C VAL A 67 6.25 -2.79 -1.70
N ALA A 68 6.20 -1.56 -2.21
CA ALA A 68 5.33 -0.52 -1.66
C ALA A 68 4.73 0.35 -2.76
N ARG A 69 3.54 0.90 -2.49
CA ARG A 69 2.88 1.91 -3.34
C ARG A 69 2.51 3.11 -2.49
N ALA A 70 3.08 4.27 -2.81
CA ALA A 70 2.63 5.54 -2.26
C ALA A 70 1.38 6.02 -2.99
N VAL A 71 0.45 6.61 -2.24
CA VAL A 71 -0.75 7.26 -2.75
C VAL A 71 -0.85 8.62 -2.07
N GLU A 72 -0.51 9.65 -2.83
CA GLU A 72 -0.59 11.04 -2.38
C GLU A 72 -2.04 11.50 -2.34
N MET A 73 -2.38 12.28 -1.32
CA MET A 73 -3.72 12.82 -1.10
C MET A 73 -3.60 14.32 -0.83
N ASN A 74 -4.04 15.14 -1.78
CA ASN A 74 -4.13 16.59 -1.65
C ASN A 74 -5.40 17.03 -0.93
#